data_AF-A0A8C1YB10-F1
#
_entry.id   AF-A0A8C1YB10-F1
#
_cell.length_a   1.000
_cell.length_b   1.000
_cell.length_c   1.000
_cell.angle_alpha   90.00
_cell.angle_beta   90.00
_cell.angle_gamma   90.00
#
_symmetry.space_group_name_H-M   'P 1'
#
loop_
_entity.id
_entity.type
_entity.pdbx_description
1 polymer ?
#
loop_
_entity_poly.entity_id
_entity_poly.type
_entity_poly.pdbx_seq_one_letter_code
_entity_poly.pdbx_strand_id
1 'polypeptide(L)'
;MESIFHEKQEGSLCAQHCLNNLLQGEYFSPVELSSIAQQLDEEERMRMAEGGVQTEEYRTFLQQPSGNMDDSGFFSIRVSVSCGLWFKLWFSENSEYINSKMKETLGFLFQNGRFVEAE
;
A
#
# COMPACT_ATOMS: atom_id res chain seq x y z
N MET A 1 3.24 2.96 -31.88
CA MET A 1 2.78 2.22 -30.70
C MET A 1 3.39 2.91 -29.51
N GLU A 2 2.57 3.47 -28.64
CA GLU A 2 3.05 3.82 -27.30
C GLU A 2 3.45 2.51 -26.61
N SER A 3 4.64 2.47 -26.04
CA SER A 3 5.13 1.30 -25.32
C SER A 3 4.42 1.20 -23.98
N ILE A 4 3.88 0.02 -23.65
CA ILE A 4 3.37 -0.28 -22.31
C ILE A 4 4.57 -0.47 -21.39
N PHE A 5 4.59 0.24 -20.26
CA PHE A 5 5.60 0.03 -19.22
C PHE A 5 5.21 -1.21 -18.41
N HIS A 6 6.16 -2.15 -18.30
CA HIS A 6 6.00 -3.33 -17.45
C HIS A 6 7.28 -3.60 -16.66
N GLU A 7 7.23 -3.34 -15.36
CA GLU A 7 8.26 -3.74 -14.41
C GLU A 7 7.96 -5.15 -13.90
N LYS A 8 8.84 -6.10 -14.22
CA LYS A 8 8.72 -7.48 -13.77
C LYS A 8 9.08 -7.58 -12.30
N GLN A 9 8.27 -8.30 -11.53
CA GLN A 9 8.55 -8.50 -10.12
C GLN A 9 9.84 -9.29 -9.87
N GLU A 10 10.70 -8.75 -9.02
CA GLU A 10 11.87 -9.41 -8.47
C GLU A 10 11.78 -9.48 -6.94
N GLY A 11 12.00 -10.67 -6.37
CA GLY A 11 11.83 -10.91 -4.94
C GLY A 11 10.38 -10.71 -4.45
N SER A 12 10.21 -10.30 -3.18
CA SER A 12 8.90 -10.10 -2.55
C SER A 12 8.39 -8.66 -2.63
N LEU A 13 8.95 -7.83 -3.52
CA LEU A 13 8.67 -6.38 -3.62
C LEU A 13 7.38 -6.07 -4.39
N CYS A 14 6.30 -6.80 -4.10
CA CYS A 14 5.06 -6.70 -4.87
C CYS A 14 4.47 -5.28 -4.87
N ALA A 15 4.60 -4.52 -3.78
CA ALA A 15 4.07 -3.16 -3.69
C ALA A 15 4.74 -2.19 -4.68
N GLN A 16 6.08 -2.24 -4.80
CA GLN A 16 6.83 -1.44 -5.78
C GLN A 16 6.34 -1.71 -7.19
N HIS A 17 6.43 -2.97 -7.61
CA HIS A 17 6.13 -3.34 -8.99
C HIS A 17 4.65 -3.11 -9.32
N CYS A 18 3.76 -3.29 -8.34
CA CYS A 18 2.35 -2.99 -8.48
C CYS A 18 2.11 -1.50 -8.75
N LEU A 19 2.73 -0.60 -7.97
CA LEU A 19 2.60 0.85 -8.13
C LEU A 19 3.24 1.36 -9.42
N ASN A 20 4.44 0.90 -9.75
CA ASN A 20 5.15 1.31 -10.96
C ASN A 20 4.44 0.84 -12.24
N ASN A 21 3.91 -0.39 -12.24
CA ASN A 21 3.07 -0.88 -13.34
C ASN A 21 1.75 -0.09 -13.44
N LEU A 22 1.11 0.23 -12.32
CA LEU A 22 -0.12 1.03 -12.31
C LEU A 22 0.12 2.44 -12.88
N LEU A 23 1.21 3.09 -12.48
CA LEU A 23 1.56 4.44 -12.92
C LEU A 23 2.27 4.49 -14.28
N GLN A 24 2.54 3.33 -14.88
CA GLN A 24 3.24 3.19 -16.14
C GLN A 24 4.62 3.88 -16.15
N GLY A 25 5.40 3.70 -15.06
CA GLY A 25 6.78 4.19 -14.95
C GLY A 25 7.47 3.80 -13.64
N GLU A 26 8.78 4.06 -13.54
CA GLU A 26 9.60 3.79 -12.35
C GLU A 26 9.48 4.94 -11.33
N TYR A 27 8.34 5.01 -10.64
CA TYR A 27 8.06 6.09 -9.68
C TYR A 27 8.52 5.78 -8.26
N PHE A 28 8.55 4.50 -7.88
CA PHE A 28 8.88 4.05 -6.53
C PHE A 28 10.00 3.03 -6.54
N SER A 29 10.84 3.13 -5.52
CA SER A 29 11.86 2.16 -5.15
C SER A 29 11.56 1.53 -3.79
N PRO A 30 12.20 0.39 -3.43
CA PRO A 30 12.04 -0.21 -2.11
C PRO A 30 12.38 0.76 -0.97
N VAL A 31 13.40 1.60 -1.18
CA VAL A 31 13.90 2.55 -0.17
C VAL A 31 12.86 3.63 0.11
N GLU A 32 12.19 4.13 -0.92
CA GLU A 32 11.12 5.11 -0.77
C GLU A 32 9.91 4.49 -0.04
N LEU A 33 9.51 3.28 -0.42
CA LEU A 33 8.43 2.56 0.26
C LEU A 33 8.76 2.25 1.72
N SER A 34 10.00 1.87 2.03
CA SER A 34 10.46 1.69 3.41
C SER A 34 10.41 2.99 4.22
N SER A 35 10.75 4.13 3.60
CA SER A 35 10.67 5.43 4.26
C SER A 35 9.22 5.80 4.60
N ILE A 36 8.28 5.52 3.69
CA ILE A 36 6.84 5.71 3.92
C ILE A 36 6.34 4.77 5.02
N ALA A 37 6.76 3.50 5.02
CA ALA A 37 6.39 2.54 6.06
C ALA A 37 6.84 3.02 7.46
N GLN A 38 8.08 3.51 7.58
CA GLN A 38 8.60 4.06 8.84
C GLN A 38 7.84 5.30 9.30
N GLN A 39 7.44 6.19 8.38
CA GLN A 39 6.61 7.35 8.71
C GLN A 39 5.25 6.91 9.27
N LEU A 40 4.62 5.90 8.66
CA LEU A 40 3.35 5.35 9.14
C LEU A 40 3.47 4.69 10.52
N ASP A 41 4.56 3.95 10.76
CA ASP A 41 4.83 3.37 12.09
C ASP A 41 5.00 4.46 13.15
N GLU A 42 5.69 5.56 12.81
CA GLU A 42 5.88 6.68 13.72
C GLU A 42 4.56 7.42 14.00
N GLU A 43 3.71 7.61 12.99
CA GLU A 43 2.37 8.18 13.17
C GLU A 43 1.48 7.30 14.08
N GLU A 44 1.57 5.98 13.93
CA GLU A 44 0.88 5.02 14.81
C GLU A 44 1.41 5.10 16.24
N ARG A 45 2.73 5.20 16.41
CA ARG A 45 3.38 5.37 17.71
C ARG A 45 2.92 6.65 18.40
N MET A 46 2.84 7.75 17.64
CA MET A 46 2.37 9.04 18.17
C MET A 46 0.89 8.97 18.58
N ARG A 47 0.03 8.32 17.79
CA ARG A 47 -1.38 8.11 18.17
C ARG A 47 -1.53 7.22 19.39
N MET A 48 -0.74 6.17 19.53
CA MET A 48 -0.75 5.32 20.73
C MET A 48 -0.28 6.09 21.97
N ALA A 49 0.65 7.03 21.82
CA ALA A 49 1.12 7.88 22.91
C ALA A 49 0.03 8.82 23.46
N GLU A 50 -0.98 9.18 22.66
CA GLU A 50 -2.14 9.96 23.11
C GLU A 50 -2.96 9.23 24.19
N GLY A 51 -2.97 7.89 24.17
CA GLY A 51 -3.56 7.04 25.20
C GLY A 51 -2.74 6.96 26.50
N GLY A 52 -1.56 7.55 26.53
CA GLY A 52 -0.66 7.59 27.68
C GLY A 52 0.58 6.70 27.52
N VAL A 53 1.77 7.30 27.58
CA VAL A 53 3.06 6.61 27.35
C VAL A 53 3.49 5.64 28.47
N GLN A 54 2.79 5.66 29.61
CA GLN A 54 3.08 4.77 30.75
C GLN A 54 2.17 3.54 30.79
N THR A 55 1.26 3.41 29.83
CA THR A 55 0.32 2.30 29.73
C THR A 55 1.02 1.01 29.28
N GLU A 56 0.48 -0.13 29.67
CA GLU A 56 1.01 -1.43 29.25
C GLU A 56 0.81 -1.64 27.74
N GLU A 57 -0.27 -1.09 27.21
CA GLU A 57 -0.60 -1.08 25.78
C GLU A 57 0.48 -0.37 24.96
N TYR A 58 0.92 0.83 25.39
CA TYR A 58 2.00 1.56 24.72
C TYR A 58 3.33 0.81 24.79
N ARG A 59 3.66 0.23 25.94
CA ARG A 59 4.89 -0.56 26.10
C ARG A 59 4.89 -1.82 25.25
N THR A 60 3.74 -2.49 25.15
CA THR A 60 3.56 -3.65 24.28
C THR A 60 3.69 -3.26 22.82
N PHE A 61 3.08 -2.15 22.41
CA PHE A 61 3.19 -1.63 21.05
C PHE A 61 4.65 -1.35 20.64
N LEU A 62 5.46 -0.74 21.52
CA LEU A 62 6.87 -0.45 21.25
C LEU A 62 7.75 -1.71 21.02
N GLN A 63 7.31 -2.87 21.48
CA GLN A 63 8.02 -4.13 21.29
C GLN A 63 7.60 -4.86 20.01
N GLN A 64 6.51 -4.43 19.37
CA GLN A 64 6.04 -5.05 18.14
C GLN A 64 6.92 -4.62 16.97
N PRO A 65 7.18 -5.52 16.00
CA PRO A 65 7.81 -5.14 14.74
C PRO A 65 6.88 -4.20 13.96
N SER A 66 7.43 -3.55 12.93
CA SER A 66 6.64 -2.73 12.01
C SER A 66 5.43 -3.50 11.47
N GLY A 67 4.27 -2.86 11.49
CA GLY A 67 3.06 -3.36 10.83
C GLY A 67 3.00 -3.01 9.36
N ASN A 68 3.88 -2.12 8.89
CA ASN A 68 3.87 -1.55 7.55
C ASN A 68 4.94 -2.13 6.63
N MET A 69 6.00 -2.74 7.18
CA MET A 69 7.06 -3.42 6.43
C MET A 69 7.57 -4.63 7.21
N ASP A 70 7.85 -5.75 6.52
CA ASP A 70 8.61 -6.86 7.10
C ASP A 70 10.00 -7.06 6.47
N ASP A 71 10.85 -7.85 7.14
CA ASP A 71 12.22 -8.13 6.71
C ASP A 71 12.30 -8.93 5.39
N SER A 72 11.18 -9.46 4.90
CA SER A 72 11.12 -10.20 3.64
C SER A 72 10.76 -9.31 2.45
N GLY A 73 10.37 -8.05 2.69
CA GLY A 73 10.04 -7.06 1.67
C GLY A 73 8.54 -6.90 1.40
N PHE A 74 7.67 -7.43 2.26
CA PHE A 74 6.24 -7.13 2.17
C PHE A 74 5.93 -5.76 2.76
N PHE A 75 5.04 -5.03 2.08
CA PHE A 75 4.50 -3.76 2.55
C PHE A 75 3.00 -3.89 2.80
N SER A 76 2.50 -3.19 3.82
CA SER A 76 1.07 -3.09 4.06
C SER A 76 0.38 -2.27 2.96
N ILE A 77 -0.93 -2.45 2.77
CA ILE A 77 -1.72 -1.63 1.83
C ILE A 77 -1.64 -0.14 2.16
N ARG A 78 -1.43 0.21 3.43
CA ARG A 78 -1.34 1.61 3.87
C ARG A 78 -0.14 2.32 3.27
N VAL A 79 0.98 1.60 3.06
CA VAL A 79 2.16 2.14 2.38
C VAL A 79 1.79 2.59 0.97
N SER A 80 1.11 1.73 0.21
CA SER A 80 0.63 2.07 -1.13
C SER A 80 -0.34 3.24 -1.10
N VAL A 81 -1.30 3.25 -0.17
CA VAL A 81 -2.28 4.35 -0.04
C VAL A 81 -1.62 5.69 0.29
N SER A 82 -0.56 5.69 1.09
CA SER A 82 0.17 6.89 1.48
C SER A 82 1.12 7.45 0.40
N CYS A 83 1.27 6.77 -0.73
CA CYS A 83 2.11 7.21 -1.85
C CYS A 83 1.54 8.42 -2.64
N GLY A 84 0.50 9.09 -2.12
CA GLY A 84 -0.07 10.31 -2.74
C GLY A 84 -1.03 10.05 -3.90
N LEU A 85 -1.41 8.80 -4.13
CA LEU A 85 -2.48 8.42 -5.05
C LEU A 85 -3.82 8.40 -4.30
N TRP A 86 -4.87 8.92 -4.92
CA TRP A 86 -6.22 8.85 -4.35
C TRP A 86 -6.76 7.43 -4.55
N PHE A 87 -6.46 6.57 -3.58
CA PHE A 87 -6.94 5.20 -3.62
C PHE A 87 -8.32 5.09 -2.99
N LYS A 88 -9.29 4.61 -3.77
CA LYS A 88 -10.63 4.28 -3.30
C LYS A 88 -10.78 2.79 -3.15
N LEU A 89 -10.94 2.34 -1.90
CA LEU A 89 -11.19 0.94 -1.61
C LEU A 89 -12.64 0.59 -1.94
N TRP A 90 -12.86 -0.47 -2.71
CA TRP A 90 -14.20 -1.00 -2.93
C TRP A 90 -14.20 -2.52 -3.07
N PHE A 91 -15.37 -3.10 -2.86
CA PHE A 91 -15.60 -4.53 -2.95
C PHE A 91 -16.95 -4.78 -3.62
N SER A 92 -16.99 -5.73 -4.53
CA SER A 92 -18.22 -6.23 -5.14
C SER A 92 -18.00 -7.67 -5.57
N GLU A 93 -19.03 -8.50 -5.46
CA GLU A 93 -19.06 -9.85 -6.04
C GLU A 93 -19.76 -9.85 -7.41
N ASN A 94 -20.36 -8.72 -7.80
CA ASN A 94 -21.07 -8.59 -9.07
C ASN A 94 -20.09 -8.29 -10.21
N SER A 95 -19.92 -9.26 -11.11
CA SER A 95 -19.01 -9.18 -12.25
C SER A 95 -19.37 -8.08 -13.25
N GLU A 96 -20.65 -7.77 -13.46
CA GLU A 96 -21.06 -6.69 -14.37
C GLU A 96 -20.67 -5.32 -13.80
N TYR A 97 -20.91 -5.10 -12.51
CA TYR A 97 -20.49 -3.89 -11.81
C TYR A 97 -18.97 -3.73 -11.84
N ILE A 98 -18.23 -4.81 -11.59
CA ILE A 98 -16.76 -4.78 -11.66
C ILE A 98 -16.30 -4.37 -13.05
N ASN A 99 -16.84 -5.02 -14.09
CA ASN A 99 -16.48 -4.71 -15.47
C ASN A 99 -16.86 -3.29 -15.89
N SER A 100 -17.96 -2.72 -15.38
CA SER A 100 -18.31 -1.33 -15.67
C SER A 100 -17.30 -0.39 -15.04
N LYS A 101 -16.91 -0.64 -13.79
CA LYS A 101 -15.92 0.18 -13.08
C LYS A 101 -14.54 0.13 -13.72
N MET A 102 -14.04 -1.05 -14.06
CA MET A 102 -12.72 -1.19 -14.69
C MET A 102 -12.56 -0.39 -15.99
N LYS A 103 -13.66 -0.07 -16.69
CA LYS A 103 -13.64 0.73 -17.92
C LYS A 103 -13.58 2.24 -17.68
N GLU A 104 -13.94 2.68 -16.48
CA GLU A 104 -14.02 4.10 -16.11
C GLU A 104 -12.77 4.58 -15.35
N THR A 105 -11.96 3.65 -14.84
CA THR A 105 -10.79 3.93 -13.98
C THR A 105 -9.49 3.98 -14.75
N LEU A 106 -8.54 4.80 -14.28
CA LEU A 106 -7.17 4.83 -14.80
C LEU A 106 -6.44 3.49 -14.54
N GLY A 107 -6.73 2.86 -13.40
CA GLY A 107 -6.28 1.52 -13.07
C GLY A 107 -6.78 1.05 -11.70
N PHE A 108 -6.58 -0.23 -11.41
CA PHE A 108 -6.98 -0.84 -10.15
C PHE A 108 -5.91 -1.81 -9.65
N LEU A 109 -5.78 -1.89 -8.33
CA LEU A 109 -5.00 -2.92 -7.65
C LEU A 109 -5.95 -3.95 -7.06
N PHE A 110 -5.52 -5.19 -7.02
CA PHE A 110 -6.26 -6.27 -6.38
C PHE A 110 -5.43 -6.87 -5.26
N GLN A 111 -5.97 -6.87 -4.04
CA GLN A 111 -5.31 -7.44 -2.87
C GLN A 111 -6.30 -8.28 -2.08
N ASN A 112 -6.02 -9.59 -1.98
CA ASN A 112 -6.77 -10.54 -1.14
C ASN A 112 -8.31 -10.44 -1.29
N GLY A 113 -8.82 -10.35 -2.52
CA GLY A 113 -10.27 -10.29 -2.78
C GLY A 113 -10.86 -8.88 -2.80
N ARG A 114 -10.07 -7.82 -2.58
CA ARG A 114 -10.52 -6.43 -2.59
C ARG A 114 -9.90 -5.65 -3.73
N PHE A 115 -10.66 -4.74 -4.32
CA PHE A 115 -10.18 -3.83 -5.34
C PHE A 115 -9.82 -2.47 -4.72
N VAL A 116 -8.74 -1.88 -5.20
CA VAL A 116 -8.30 -0.53 -4.87
C VAL A 116 -8.24 0.24 -6.17
N GLU A 117 -9.19 1.14 -6.37
CA GLU A 117 -9.24 2.05 -7.52
C GLU A 117 -8.25 3.17 -7.31
N ALA A 118 -7.42 3.46 -8.31
CA ALA A 118 -6.59 4.66 -8.34
C ALA A 118 -7.33 5.76 -9.11
N GLU A 119 -7.70 6.84 -8.43
CA GLU A 119 -8.28 8.06 -9.01
C GLU A 119 -7.19 9.11 -9.30
#